data_AF-A0A1R0M618-F1
#
_entry.id   AF-A0A1R0M618-F1
#
_cell.length_a   1.000
_cell.length_b   1.000
_cell.length_c   1.000
_cell.angle_alpha   90.00
_cell.angle_beta   90.00
_cell.angle_gamma   90.00
#
_symmetry.space_group_name_H-M   'P 1'
#
loop_
_entity.id
_entity.type
_entity.pdbx_description
1 polymer ?
#
loop_
_entity_poly.entity_id
_entity_poly.type
_entity_poly.pdbx_seq_one_letter_code
_entity_poly.pdbx_strand_id
1 'polypeptide(L)'
;MIHAFNERGLDCLDPKWAGGRPRRITADDEAYIVDVAQERPKKLGRPFTHWSLRKLADYLSHPPAGVRRVVIGRERLRVLLHRHPMTFQRTRTWKETKDPDAEANLNRIEE
;
A
#
# COMPACT_ATOMS: atom_id res chain seq x y z
N MET A 1 6.14 -31.53 -29.45
CA MET A 1 5.00 -32.30 -28.89
C MET A 1 5.11 -33.78 -29.24
N ILE A 2 5.23 -34.14 -30.53
CA ILE A 2 5.37 -35.53 -30.99
C ILE A 2 6.52 -36.28 -30.30
N HIS A 3 7.71 -35.67 -30.17
CA HIS A 3 8.84 -36.33 -29.49
C HIS A 3 8.57 -36.64 -28.00
N ALA A 4 7.94 -35.70 -27.27
CA ALA A 4 7.61 -35.92 -25.86
C ALA A 4 6.50 -36.97 -25.67
N PHE A 5 5.54 -37.04 -26.59
CA PHE A 5 4.52 -38.08 -26.63
C PHE A 5 5.11 -39.45 -26.99
N ASN A 6 6.01 -39.51 -27.97
CA ASN A 6 6.67 -40.75 -28.36
C ASN A 6 7.56 -41.33 -27.25
N GLU A 7 8.12 -40.47 -26.39
CA GLU A 7 8.95 -40.90 -25.25
C GLU A 7 8.14 -41.24 -23.99
N ARG A 8 7.05 -40.50 -23.70
CA ARG A 8 6.36 -40.53 -22.40
C ARG A 8 4.86 -40.75 -22.47
N GLY A 9 4.29 -40.96 -23.66
CA GLY A 9 2.86 -41.19 -23.85
C GLY A 9 2.00 -40.02 -23.36
N LEU A 10 0.82 -40.33 -22.82
CA LEU A 10 -0.14 -39.34 -22.32
C LEU A 10 0.38 -38.55 -21.11
N ASP A 11 1.37 -39.06 -20.37
CA ASP A 11 2.01 -38.35 -19.24
C ASP A 11 2.73 -37.07 -19.70
N CYS A 12 2.95 -36.90 -21.02
CA CYS A 12 3.46 -35.64 -21.58
C CYS A 12 2.46 -34.47 -21.48
N LEU A 13 1.17 -34.79 -21.25
CA LEU A 13 0.09 -33.82 -21.09
C LEU A 13 -0.13 -33.41 -19.64
N ASP A 14 0.51 -34.07 -18.68
CA ASP A 14 0.39 -33.70 -17.27
C ASP A 14 0.87 -32.26 -17.09
N PRO A 15 0.00 -31.36 -16.58
CA PRO A 15 0.40 -30.00 -16.34
C PRO A 15 1.54 -30.02 -15.33
N LYS A 16 2.68 -29.44 -15.71
CA LYS A 16 3.71 -29.09 -14.75
C LYS A 16 3.20 -27.91 -13.94
N TRP A 17 2.44 -28.20 -12.90
CA TRP A 17 1.93 -27.21 -11.95
C TRP A 17 3.11 -26.55 -11.26
N ALA A 18 3.66 -25.52 -11.89
CA ALA A 18 4.53 -24.58 -11.22
C ALA A 18 3.60 -23.65 -10.44
N GLY A 19 3.68 -23.69 -9.11
CA GLY A 19 3.08 -22.66 -8.27
C GLY A 19 3.46 -21.30 -8.85
N GLY A 20 2.48 -20.45 -9.13
CA GLY A 20 2.78 -19.16 -9.75
C GLY A 20 3.74 -18.35 -8.87
N ARG A 21 4.41 -17.35 -9.46
CA ARG A 21 4.19 -16.01 -8.91
C ARG A 21 4.27 -15.81 -7.40
N PRO A 22 5.35 -16.10 -6.63
CA PRO A 22 5.34 -15.86 -5.19
C PRO A 22 4.89 -14.42 -4.88
N ARG A 23 3.98 -14.29 -3.90
CA ARG A 23 3.39 -13.00 -3.55
C ARG A 23 4.48 -12.07 -3.03
N ARG A 24 4.61 -10.91 -3.68
CA ARG A 24 5.61 -9.89 -3.34
C ARG A 24 5.28 -9.05 -2.10
N ILE A 25 4.03 -9.09 -1.64
CA ILE A 25 3.55 -8.32 -0.49
C ILE A 25 2.80 -9.32 0.38
N THR A 26 3.25 -9.43 1.62
CA THR A 26 2.73 -10.33 2.65
C THR A 26 1.52 -9.71 3.36
N ALA A 27 0.79 -10.50 4.17
CA ALA A 27 -0.31 -9.95 4.97
C ALA A 27 0.18 -8.85 5.93
N ASP A 28 1.37 -9.02 6.51
CA ASP A 28 1.99 -8.01 7.39
C ASP A 28 2.30 -6.71 6.63
N ASP A 29 2.71 -6.81 5.37
CA ASP A 29 2.91 -5.63 4.54
C ASP A 29 1.57 -4.94 4.22
N GLU A 30 0.49 -5.71 4.02
CA GLU A 30 -0.85 -5.14 3.80
C GLU A 30 -1.35 -4.40 5.05
N ALA A 31 -1.18 -4.99 6.24
CA ALA A 31 -1.51 -4.34 7.51
C ALA A 31 -0.70 -3.06 7.73
N TYR A 32 0.62 -3.12 7.47
CA TYR A 32 1.49 -1.95 7.56
C TYR A 32 1.10 -0.83 6.58
N ILE A 33 0.72 -1.18 5.35
CA ILE A 33 0.23 -0.19 4.37
C ILE A 33 -1.03 0.51 4.87
N VAL A 34 -1.95 -0.24 5.49
CA VAL A 34 -3.19 0.30 6.04
C VAL A 34 -2.89 1.25 7.20
N ASP A 35 -2.03 0.85 8.12
CA ASP A 35 -1.60 1.66 9.26
C ASP A 35 -0.97 3.00 8.83
N VAL A 36 -0.02 2.95 7.90
CA VAL A 36 0.60 4.15 7.32
C VAL A 36 -0.41 5.04 6.59
N ALA A 37 -1.43 4.44 5.96
CA ALA A 37 -2.46 5.19 5.24
C ALA A 37 -3.44 5.90 6.19
N GLN A 38 -3.63 5.38 7.41
CA GLN A 38 -4.44 6.01 8.46
C GLN A 38 -3.67 7.14 9.15
N GLU A 39 -2.36 6.96 9.31
CA GLU A 39 -1.50 7.94 9.96
C GLU A 39 -1.40 9.25 9.15
N ARG A 40 -1.35 10.39 9.83
CA ARG A 40 -1.18 11.68 9.15
C ARG A 40 0.22 11.79 8.56
N PRO A 41 0.36 12.25 7.30
CA PRO A 41 1.70 12.40 6.73
C PRO A 41 2.61 13.34 7.52
N LYS A 42 2.05 14.37 8.18
CA LYS A 42 2.79 15.26 9.08
C LYS A 42 3.43 14.52 10.26
N LYS A 43 2.71 13.59 10.89
CA LYS A 43 3.23 12.75 11.99
C LYS A 43 4.39 11.87 11.50
N LEU A 44 4.38 11.52 10.20
CA LEU A 44 5.46 10.80 9.52
C LEU A 44 6.53 11.71 8.88
N GLY A 45 6.59 12.99 9.29
CA GLY A 45 7.60 13.96 8.85
C GLY A 45 7.46 14.43 7.40
N ARG A 46 6.26 14.33 6.81
CA ARG A 46 6.01 14.75 5.42
C ARG A 46 5.37 16.14 5.35
N PRO A 47 5.78 16.98 4.37
CA PRO A 47 5.36 18.38 4.27
C PRO A 47 3.96 18.54 3.66
N PHE A 48 3.04 17.62 3.92
CA PHE A 48 1.68 17.66 3.39
C PHE A 48 0.67 17.11 4.41
N THR A 49 -0.58 17.53 4.26
CA THR A 49 -1.62 17.25 5.26
C THR A 49 -2.37 15.94 5.04
N HIS A 50 -2.42 15.44 3.79
CA HIS A 50 -3.21 14.24 3.45
C HIS A 50 -2.46 13.33 2.47
N TRP A 51 -2.74 12.03 2.58
CA TRP A 51 -2.29 11.04 1.61
C TRP A 51 -3.04 11.17 0.29
N SER A 52 -2.30 11.02 -0.80
CA SER A 52 -2.84 10.60 -2.08
C SER A 52 -2.24 9.24 -2.42
N LEU A 53 -2.91 8.45 -3.27
CA LEU A 53 -2.37 7.14 -3.71
C LEU A 53 -0.94 7.24 -4.24
N ARG A 54 -0.61 8.33 -4.95
CA ARG A 54 0.74 8.57 -5.45
C ARG A 54 1.72 8.84 -4.31
N LYS A 55 1.40 9.76 -3.41
CA LYS A 55 2.27 10.13 -2.27
C LYS A 55 2.52 8.93 -1.34
N LEU A 56 1.50 8.13 -1.11
CA LEU A 56 1.61 6.94 -0.27
C LEU A 56 2.48 5.86 -0.94
N ALA A 57 2.29 5.60 -2.24
CA ALA A 57 3.15 4.67 -2.98
C ALA A 57 4.61 5.12 -3.01
N ASP A 58 4.86 6.43 -3.19
CA ASP A 58 6.21 7.01 -3.17
C ASP A 58 6.85 6.89 -1.79
N TYR A 59 6.10 7.16 -0.71
CA TYR A 59 6.55 7.00 0.67
C TYR A 59 6.95 5.55 0.99
N LEU A 60 6.08 4.59 0.64
CA LEU A 60 6.32 3.17 0.90
C LEU A 60 7.53 2.63 0.11
N SER A 61 7.75 3.17 -1.09
CA SER A 61 8.86 2.76 -1.96
C SER A 61 10.19 3.41 -1.58
N HIS A 62 10.16 4.63 -1.02
CA HIS A 62 11.32 5.42 -0.62
C HIS A 62 11.15 5.96 0.81
N PRO A 63 11.08 5.06 1.80
CA PRO A 63 10.88 5.48 3.18
C PRO A 63 12.18 6.06 3.77
N PRO A 64 12.11 6.83 4.86
CA PRO A 64 13.30 7.27 5.61
C PRO A 64 14.09 6.07 6.14
N ALA A 65 15.36 6.29 6.53
CA ALA A 65 16.18 5.25 7.13
C ALA A 65 15.51 4.67 8.39
N GLY A 66 15.50 3.34 8.51
CA GLY A 66 14.87 2.62 9.63
C GLY A 66 13.38 2.32 9.46
N VAL A 67 12.75 2.79 8.38
CA VAL A 67 11.33 2.53 8.08
C VAL A 67 11.19 1.42 7.02
N ARG A 68 10.19 0.54 7.20
CA ARG A 68 9.97 -0.62 6.33
C ARG A 68 9.65 -0.18 4.89
N ARG A 69 10.42 -0.71 3.93
CA ARG A 69 10.21 -0.49 2.49
C ARG A 69 9.24 -1.51 1.91
N VAL A 70 8.19 -1.02 1.25
CA VAL A 70 7.19 -1.86 0.57
C VAL A 70 6.96 -1.32 -0.85
N VAL A 71 7.26 -2.14 -1.85
CA VAL A 71 7.06 -1.76 -3.26
C VAL A 71 5.68 -2.25 -3.72
N ILE A 72 4.76 -1.31 -3.86
CA ILE A 72 3.39 -1.57 -4.30
C ILE A 72 3.01 -0.69 -5.49
N GLY A 73 2.38 -1.29 -6.51
CA GLY A 73 1.82 -0.54 -7.63
C GLY A 73 0.57 0.24 -7.20
N ARG A 74 0.36 1.42 -7.81
CA ARG A 74 -0.77 2.31 -7.49
C ARG A 74 -2.13 1.63 -7.54
N GLU A 75 -2.35 0.75 -8.51
CA GLU A 75 -3.64 0.06 -8.67
C GLU A 75 -3.86 -0.99 -7.58
N ARG A 76 -2.82 -1.76 -7.23
CA ARG A 76 -2.92 -2.69 -6.09
C ARG A 76 -3.17 -1.94 -4.79
N LEU A 77 -2.48 -0.83 -4.58
CA LEU A 77 -2.69 0.04 -3.42
C LEU A 77 -4.13 0.58 -3.37
N ARG A 78 -4.69 1.01 -4.52
CA ARG A 78 -6.09 1.46 -4.62
C ARG A 78 -7.06 0.35 -4.23
N VAL A 79 -6.88 -0.86 -4.76
CA VAL A 79 -7.75 -2.01 -4.45
C VAL A 79 -7.64 -2.39 -2.98
N LEU A 80 -6.43 -2.38 -2.42
CA LEU A 80 -6.18 -2.66 -1.00
C LEU A 80 -6.91 -1.63 -0.12
N LEU A 81 -6.69 -0.35 -0.36
CA LEU A 81 -7.35 0.72 0.40
C LEU A 81 -8.86 0.81 0.16
N HIS A 82 -9.38 0.24 -0.92
CA HIS A 82 -10.84 0.17 -1.12
C HIS A 82 -11.48 -0.94 -0.29
N ARG A 83 -10.74 -2.03 -0.02
CA ARG A 83 -11.22 -3.15 0.83
C ARG A 83 -11.21 -2.81 2.31
N HIS A 84 -10.35 -1.89 2.73
CA HIS A 84 -10.33 -1.34 4.08
C HIS A 84 -11.05 0.02 4.01
N PRO A 85 -12.31 0.17 4.47
CA PRO A 85 -13.12 1.36 4.24
C PRO A 85 -12.54 2.59 4.96
N MET A 86 -11.53 3.21 4.35
CA MET A 86 -10.93 4.46 4.74
C MET A 86 -11.44 5.53 3.78
N THR A 87 -12.32 6.40 4.26
CA THR A 87 -12.73 7.58 3.50
C THR A 87 -11.78 8.73 3.76
N PHE A 88 -10.90 9.03 2.80
CA PHE A 88 -10.13 10.29 2.80
C PHE A 88 -11.09 11.45 2.54
N GLN A 89 -11.62 12.06 3.60
CA GLN A 89 -12.43 13.27 3.46
C GLN A 89 -11.53 14.41 2.98
N ARG A 90 -11.89 15.01 1.84
CA ARG A 90 -11.22 16.22 1.36
C ARG A 90 -11.85 17.43 2.05
N THR A 91 -11.23 17.91 3.11
CA THR A 91 -11.53 19.25 3.60
C THR A 91 -10.86 20.26 2.67
N ARG A 92 -11.66 20.92 1.81
CA ARG A 92 -11.15 21.99 0.94
C ARG A 92 -11.01 23.27 1.76
N THR A 93 -9.91 23.39 2.49
CA THR A 93 -9.62 24.56 3.32
C THR A 93 -8.70 25.52 2.55
N TRP A 94 -9.22 26.71 2.20
CA TRP A 94 -8.43 27.80 1.61
C TRP A 94 -7.70 28.64 2.68
N LYS A 95 -7.75 28.23 3.95
CA LYS A 95 -7.11 28.90 5.09
C LYS A 95 -6.17 27.91 5.78
N GLU A 96 -4.90 28.27 5.88
CA GLU A 96 -3.95 27.60 6.77
C GLU A 96 -4.05 28.23 8.17
N THR A 97 -4.22 27.40 9.19
CA THR A 97 -4.30 27.83 10.58
C THR A 97 -2.88 28.08 11.11
N LYS A 98 -2.60 29.30 11.63
CA LYS A 98 -1.35 29.66 12.32
C LYS A 98 -1.36 29.34 13.83
N ASP A 99 -2.37 28.61 14.27
CA ASP A 99 -2.60 28.30 15.68
C ASP A 99 -1.52 27.32 16.18
N PRO A 100 -0.77 27.66 17.25
CA PRO A 100 0.20 26.75 17.85
C PRO A 100 -0.43 25.45 18.37
N ASP A 101 -1.72 25.47 18.72
CA ASP A 101 -2.45 24.31 19.26
C ASP A 101 -3.18 23.49 18.19
N ALA A 102 -2.94 23.79 16.91
CA ALA A 102 -3.58 23.09 15.80
C ALA A 102 -3.37 21.57 15.86
N GLU A 103 -2.17 21.11 16.21
CA GLU A 103 -1.88 19.67 16.33
C GLU A 103 -2.63 19.03 17.52
N ALA A 104 -2.74 19.72 18.66
CA ALA A 104 -3.51 19.24 19.82
C ALA A 104 -5.01 19.13 19.50
N ASN A 105 -5.56 20.13 18.83
CA ASN A 105 -6.96 20.14 18.39
C ASN A 105 -7.26 19.01 17.39
N LEU A 106 -6.33 18.76 16.47
CA LEU A 106 -6.49 17.70 15.50
C LEU A 106 -6.32 16.31 16.14
N ASN A 107 -5.47 16.15 17.16
CA ASN A 107 -5.35 14.89 17.90
C ASN A 107 -6.63 14.54 18.69
N ARG A 108 -7.31 15.55 19.27
CA ARG A 108 -8.60 15.36 19.96
C ARG A 108 -9.70 14.77 19.07
N ILE A 109 -9.64 14.99 17.76
CA ILE A 109 -10.65 14.49 16.80
C ILE A 109 -10.40 13.01 16.44
N GLU A 110 -9.19 12.49 16.68
CA GLU A 110 -8.80 11.12 16.34
C GLU A 110 -8.98 10.12 17.50
N GLU A 111 -9.37 10.59 18.68
CA GLU A 111 -9.72 9.81 19.87
C GLU A 111 -11.23 9.50 19.90
#